data_AF-A0A7N2LH21-F1
#
_entry.id   AF-A0A7N2LH21-F1
#
_cell.length_a   1.000
_cell.length_b   1.000
_cell.length_c   1.000
_cell.angle_alpha   90.00
_cell.angle_beta   90.00
_cell.angle_gamma   90.00
#
_symmetry.space_group_name_H-M   'P 1'
#
loop_
_entity.id
_entity.type
_entity.pdbx_description
1 polymer ?
#
loop_
_entity_poly.entity_id
_entity_poly.type
_entity_poly.pdbx_seq_one_letter_code
_entity_poly.pdbx_strand_id
1 'polypeptide(L)'
;MENKSGEFAITRIARHFRPAHYLLKIQSYSLLCETGVEKYDSGVFEVGGHKWRLSLYPKGNEKMNGTGHISIYLSIVDTEKSPLGWEVNASFKLFVYDQIRDKFLTIQDVEGAIRRFHDIKTKWGFDKFLPLDSFNVISNGYLVNDCCVFGVEIFVHERSAKRECLTMIKEPPNRIMTWKIENFSQKDRVLYASQVYVVGELKWKILIYPNGFYNEAPKAISVFLDSVDCVAPDYKFFVDFKLRIRDQINNEHAEERAKHWFSASCNDWGFSQLLSRKDLEDASKGFLVEDTLIVEAEIMVMSTIK
;
A
#
# COMPACT_ATOMS: atom_id res chain seq x y z
N MET A 1 3.26 -11.90 42.58
CA MET A 1 2.41 -12.88 41.87
C MET A 1 2.86 -12.87 40.42
N GLU A 2 3.58 -13.92 40.03
CA GLU A 2 4.38 -13.96 38.80
C GLU A 2 3.56 -14.07 37.53
N ASN A 3 4.12 -13.43 36.52
CA ASN A 3 3.64 -13.19 35.18
C ASN A 3 3.46 -14.54 34.45
N LYS A 4 2.22 -14.93 34.14
CA LYS A 4 1.93 -16.03 33.20
C LYS A 4 2.32 -15.56 31.80
N SER A 5 3.53 -15.91 31.36
CA SER A 5 3.90 -15.83 29.95
C SER A 5 2.87 -16.62 29.13
N GLY A 6 2.23 -15.96 28.17
CA GLY A 6 1.30 -16.60 27.23
C GLY A 6 2.01 -17.70 26.46
N GLU A 7 1.92 -18.92 26.97
CA GLU A 7 2.37 -20.13 26.29
C GLU A 7 1.34 -20.41 25.20
N PHE A 8 1.66 -20.03 23.97
CA PHE A 8 0.81 -20.36 22.83
C PHE A 8 0.74 -21.88 22.73
N ALA A 9 -0.47 -22.41 22.55
CA ALA A 9 -0.65 -23.83 22.27
C ALA A 9 0.12 -24.19 20.98
N ILE A 10 0.65 -25.41 20.92
CA ILE A 10 1.50 -25.89 19.81
C ILE A 10 0.72 -26.91 18.98
N THR A 11 0.81 -26.83 17.65
CA THR A 11 0.25 -27.83 16.73
C THR A 11 1.35 -28.66 16.09
N ARG A 12 1.11 -29.96 15.93
CA ARG A 12 2.01 -30.92 15.25
C ARG A 12 1.31 -31.53 14.03
N ILE A 13 1.85 -31.36 12.83
CA ILE A 13 1.22 -31.80 11.57
C ILE A 13 2.25 -32.47 10.66
N ALA A 14 1.96 -33.67 10.17
CA ALA A 14 2.75 -34.31 9.13
C ALA A 14 2.37 -33.74 7.74
N ARG A 15 3.35 -33.33 6.94
CA ARG A 15 3.14 -32.85 5.57
C ARG A 15 4.20 -33.40 4.61
N HIS A 16 3.89 -33.45 3.32
CA HIS A 16 4.84 -33.88 2.29
C HIS A 16 5.79 -32.77 1.84
N PHE A 17 5.32 -31.52 1.81
CA PHE A 17 6.11 -30.41 1.28
C PHE A 17 7.30 -30.05 2.17
N ARG A 18 8.48 -29.97 1.55
CA ARG A 18 9.71 -29.49 2.17
C ARG A 18 9.53 -28.06 2.73
N PRO A 19 10.19 -27.70 3.84
CA PRO A 19 10.27 -26.33 4.35
C PRO A 19 10.80 -25.37 3.27
N ALA A 20 10.17 -24.20 3.14
CA ALA A 20 10.44 -23.29 2.02
C ALA A 20 11.77 -22.53 2.12
N HIS A 21 12.31 -22.29 3.33
CA HIS A 21 13.36 -21.29 3.51
C HIS A 21 14.73 -21.87 3.87
N TYR A 22 14.80 -22.79 4.83
CA TYR A 22 16.10 -23.32 5.26
C TYR A 22 16.00 -24.75 5.78
N LEU A 23 16.99 -25.58 5.43
CA LEU A 23 17.20 -26.91 6.00
C LEU A 23 18.58 -27.02 6.64
N LEU A 24 18.61 -27.62 7.82
CA LEU A 24 19.82 -27.99 8.54
C LEU A 24 19.93 -29.52 8.55
N LYS A 25 20.84 -30.07 7.76
CA LYS A 25 21.22 -31.48 7.84
C LYS A 25 22.38 -31.64 8.83
N ILE A 26 22.21 -32.50 9.83
CA ILE A 26 23.28 -32.94 10.72
C ILE A 26 23.70 -34.34 10.29
N GLN A 27 25.01 -34.53 10.13
CA GLN A 27 25.62 -35.84 9.93
C GLN A 27 26.45 -36.16 11.16
N SER A 28 26.47 -37.44 11.55
CA SER A 28 27.12 -37.88 12.79
C SER A 28 26.51 -37.19 14.03
N TYR A 29 25.18 -37.30 14.19
CA TYR A 29 24.45 -36.65 15.28
C TYR A 29 24.90 -37.12 16.66
N SER A 30 25.23 -38.42 16.79
CA SER A 30 25.82 -38.99 18.00
C SER A 30 27.12 -38.28 18.40
N LEU A 31 28.02 -38.03 17.44
CA LEU A 31 29.27 -37.31 17.67
C LEU A 31 29.03 -35.86 18.10
N LEU A 32 28.04 -35.16 17.48
CA LEU A 32 27.65 -33.82 17.92
C LEU A 32 27.24 -33.83 19.40
N CYS A 33 26.48 -34.83 19.82
CA CYS A 33 26.08 -35.03 21.21
C CYS A 33 27.26 -35.30 22.16
N GLU A 34 28.32 -35.96 21.69
CA GLU A 34 29.52 -36.29 22.47
C GLU A 34 30.47 -35.11 22.65
N THR A 35 30.42 -34.09 21.79
CA THR A 35 31.29 -32.90 21.91
C THR A 35 31.12 -32.11 23.20
N GLY A 36 29.99 -32.28 23.90
CA GLY A 36 29.65 -31.54 25.12
C GLY A 36 29.13 -30.12 24.89
N VAL A 37 28.97 -29.67 23.64
CA VAL A 37 28.39 -28.35 23.35
C VAL A 37 26.90 -28.31 23.69
N GLU A 38 26.45 -27.21 24.29
CA GLU A 38 25.04 -27.01 24.67
C GLU A 38 24.14 -26.91 23.42
N LYS A 39 24.65 -26.24 22.38
CA LYS A 39 23.92 -26.00 21.13
C LYS A 39 24.83 -25.96 19.92
N TYR A 40 24.22 -26.14 18.76
CA TYR A 40 24.77 -25.82 17.46
C TYR A 40 23.95 -24.69 16.83
N ASP A 41 24.62 -23.63 16.37
CA ASP A 41 23.96 -22.58 15.60
C ASP A 41 24.25 -22.77 14.10
N SER A 42 23.21 -22.74 13.26
CA SER A 42 23.33 -22.90 11.82
C SER A 42 24.03 -21.72 11.15
N GLY A 43 24.34 -21.87 9.86
CA GLY A 43 24.62 -20.73 8.98
C GLY A 43 23.47 -19.70 8.98
N VAL A 44 23.80 -18.47 8.60
CA VAL A 44 22.84 -17.37 8.47
C VAL A 44 22.14 -17.45 7.12
N PHE A 45 20.85 -17.19 7.09
CA PHE A 45 20.03 -17.14 5.88
C PHE A 45 19.05 -15.95 5.93
N GLU A 46 18.59 -15.48 4.78
CA GLU A 46 17.78 -14.26 4.68
C GLU A 46 16.35 -14.58 4.27
N VAL A 47 15.38 -13.99 4.99
CA VAL A 47 13.93 -14.07 4.68
C VAL A 47 13.27 -12.75 5.06
N GLY A 48 12.50 -12.17 4.13
CA GLY A 48 11.75 -10.92 4.37
C GLY A 48 12.66 -9.74 4.73
N GLY A 49 13.83 -9.62 4.11
CA GLY A 49 14.80 -8.55 4.36
C GLY A 49 15.53 -8.64 5.71
N HIS A 50 15.35 -9.74 6.45
CA HIS A 50 15.99 -9.97 7.74
C HIS A 50 16.86 -11.22 7.70
N LYS A 51 17.94 -11.20 8.48
CA LYS A 51 18.88 -12.32 8.62
C LYS A 51 18.53 -13.18 9.82
N TRP A 52 18.51 -14.48 9.62
CA TRP A 52 18.04 -15.47 10.57
C TRP A 52 19.06 -16.60 10.73
N ARG A 53 19.00 -17.30 11.87
CA ARG A 53 19.67 -18.60 12.05
C ARG A 53 18.84 -19.53 12.92
N LEU A 54 19.10 -20.83 12.80
CA LEU A 54 18.58 -21.86 13.72
C LEU A 54 19.57 -22.13 14.83
N SER A 55 19.09 -22.21 16.07
CA SER A 55 19.83 -22.68 17.24
C SER A 55 19.26 -24.03 17.66
N LEU A 56 20.01 -25.10 17.44
CA LEU A 56 19.65 -26.48 17.78
C LEU A 56 20.32 -26.89 19.09
N TYR A 57 19.53 -27.35 20.05
CA TYR A 57 20.02 -27.95 21.30
C TYR A 57 19.75 -29.45 21.21
N PRO A 58 20.75 -30.27 20.84
CA PRO A 58 20.52 -31.67 20.52
C PRO A 58 20.07 -32.47 21.74
N LYS A 59 20.54 -32.14 22.95
CA LYS A 59 20.12 -32.76 24.21
C LYS A 59 19.08 -31.96 25.00
N GLY A 60 18.57 -30.89 24.40
CA GLY A 60 17.61 -29.97 25.00
C GLY A 60 18.25 -28.78 25.69
N ASN A 61 17.47 -27.71 25.82
CA ASN A 61 17.88 -26.50 26.54
C ASN A 61 17.43 -26.60 28.01
N GLU A 62 18.32 -27.06 28.88
CA GLU A 62 18.02 -27.28 30.30
C GLU A 62 17.55 -26.00 31.01
N LYS A 63 18.11 -24.84 30.63
CA LYS A 63 17.73 -23.52 31.18
C LYS A 63 16.28 -23.14 30.91
N MET A 64 15.66 -23.80 29.92
CA MET A 64 14.27 -23.58 29.51
C MET A 64 13.41 -24.84 29.69
N ASN A 65 13.79 -25.74 30.62
CA ASN A 65 13.07 -26.99 30.89
C ASN A 65 12.95 -27.93 29.65
N GLY A 66 13.93 -27.88 28.75
CA GLY A 66 13.98 -28.69 27.53
C GLY A 66 14.57 -30.11 27.71
N THR A 67 14.94 -30.51 28.92
CA THR A 67 15.56 -31.81 29.21
C THR A 67 14.73 -32.97 28.65
N GLY A 68 15.41 -33.98 28.07
CA GLY A 68 14.76 -35.14 27.44
C GLY A 68 14.14 -34.86 26.06
N HIS A 69 14.30 -33.65 25.54
CA HIS A 69 13.78 -33.24 24.23
C HIS A 69 14.90 -32.58 23.42
N ILE A 70 14.79 -32.65 22.10
CA ILE A 70 15.48 -31.70 21.23
C ILE A 70 14.77 -30.35 21.38
N SER A 71 15.54 -29.26 21.53
CA SER A 71 15.02 -27.89 21.47
C SER A 71 15.53 -27.20 20.21
N ILE A 72 14.69 -26.40 19.57
CA ILE A 72 15.10 -25.63 18.38
C ILE A 72 14.48 -24.24 18.40
N TYR A 73 15.29 -23.25 18.05
CA TYR A 73 14.90 -21.85 18.04
C TYR A 73 15.30 -21.18 16.74
N LEU A 74 14.48 -20.23 16.33
CA LEU A 74 14.75 -19.24 15.31
C LEU A 74 15.25 -17.95 15.97
N SER A 75 16.40 -17.45 15.53
CA SER A 75 16.96 -16.18 16.00
C SER A 75 17.15 -15.21 14.84
N ILE A 76 16.78 -13.95 15.03
CA ILE A 76 17.19 -12.86 14.14
C ILE A 76 18.61 -12.40 14.51
N VAL A 77 19.44 -12.13 13.51
CA VAL A 77 20.86 -11.77 13.67
C VAL A 77 21.22 -10.51 12.89
N ASP A 78 22.46 -10.05 13.03
CA ASP A 78 23.00 -8.83 12.41
C ASP A 78 22.17 -7.58 12.74
N THR A 79 21.59 -7.52 13.94
CA THR A 79 20.71 -6.42 14.39
C THR A 79 21.47 -5.21 14.93
N GLU A 80 22.80 -5.22 14.90
CA GLU A 80 23.65 -4.13 15.40
C GLU A 80 23.47 -2.83 14.60
N LYS A 81 23.06 -2.94 13.34
CA LYS A 81 22.78 -1.79 12.46
C LYS A 81 21.30 -1.38 12.47
N SER A 82 20.46 -2.09 13.22
CA SER A 82 19.04 -1.79 13.32
C SER A 82 18.81 -0.55 14.20
N PRO A 83 17.79 0.28 13.92
CA PRO A 83 17.48 1.43 14.77
C PRO A 83 17.12 0.98 16.20
N LEU A 84 17.35 1.85 17.18
CA LEU A 84 16.92 1.61 18.55
C LEU A 84 15.41 1.36 18.61
N GLY A 85 14.98 0.31 19.31
CA GLY A 85 13.57 -0.07 19.39
C GLY A 85 13.01 -0.71 18.11
N TRP A 86 13.86 -1.29 17.26
CA TRP A 86 13.41 -2.03 16.09
C TRP A 86 12.51 -3.21 16.49
N GLU A 87 11.58 -3.53 15.60
CA GLU A 87 10.66 -4.65 15.76
C GLU A 87 10.44 -5.37 14.44
N VAL A 88 10.46 -6.69 14.49
CA VAL A 88 10.10 -7.57 13.38
C VAL A 88 9.03 -8.53 13.86
N ASN A 89 7.89 -8.53 13.20
CA ASN A 89 6.80 -9.46 13.50
C ASN A 89 6.87 -10.60 12.49
N ALA A 90 7.00 -11.85 12.95
CA ALA A 90 7.08 -13.01 12.08
C ALA A 90 6.30 -14.18 12.66
N SER A 91 5.62 -14.94 11.79
CA SER A 91 5.18 -16.29 12.12
C SER A 91 6.16 -17.29 11.50
N PHE A 92 6.36 -18.43 12.15
CA PHE A 92 7.28 -19.45 11.65
C PHE A 92 6.80 -20.86 11.97
N LYS A 93 7.31 -21.82 11.20
CA LYS A 93 7.10 -23.25 11.38
C LYS A 93 8.47 -23.93 11.42
N LEU A 94 8.66 -24.83 12.37
CA LEU A 94 9.87 -25.63 12.51
C LEU A 94 9.57 -27.09 12.16
N PHE A 95 10.52 -27.78 11.55
CA PHE A 95 10.30 -29.10 10.97
C PHE A 95 11.40 -30.09 11.32
N VAL A 96 11.04 -31.37 11.38
CA VAL A 96 11.96 -32.50 11.35
C VAL A 96 11.54 -33.46 10.24
N TYR A 97 12.51 -33.97 9.48
CA TYR A 97 12.27 -34.84 8.34
C TYR A 97 12.21 -36.31 8.77
N ASP A 98 11.08 -36.95 8.51
CA ASP A 98 10.92 -38.41 8.51
C ASP A 98 11.46 -38.94 7.17
N GLN A 99 12.68 -39.45 7.23
CA GLN A 99 13.45 -39.93 6.08
C GLN A 99 12.92 -41.27 5.53
N ILE A 100 12.10 -41.99 6.28
CA ILE A 100 11.54 -43.28 5.87
C ILE A 100 10.27 -43.08 5.06
N ARG A 101 9.40 -42.16 5.51
CA ARG A 101 8.09 -41.91 4.88
C ARG A 101 8.09 -40.75 3.90
N ASP A 102 9.23 -40.08 3.73
CA ASP A 102 9.39 -38.87 2.93
C ASP A 102 8.37 -37.79 3.33
N LYS A 103 8.37 -37.47 4.63
CA LYS A 103 7.43 -36.52 5.25
C LYS A 103 8.15 -35.61 6.23
N PHE A 104 7.58 -34.44 6.47
CA PHE A 104 8.04 -33.51 7.49
C PHE A 104 7.02 -33.44 8.61
N LEU A 105 7.48 -33.68 9.84
CA LEU A 105 6.72 -33.30 11.02
C LEU A 105 6.92 -31.81 11.27
N THR A 106 5.83 -31.06 11.16
CA THR A 106 5.76 -29.61 11.35
C THR A 106 5.34 -29.31 12.78
N ILE A 107 6.04 -28.39 13.44
CA ILE A 107 5.71 -27.84 14.74
C ILE A 107 5.61 -26.32 14.62
N GLN A 108 4.47 -25.77 15.03
CA GLN A 108 4.16 -24.34 14.96
C GLN A 108 3.23 -23.93 16.11
N ASP A 109 3.15 -22.63 16.38
CA ASP A 109 2.12 -22.09 17.27
C ASP A 109 0.71 -22.27 16.65
N VAL A 110 -0.30 -22.50 17.49
CA VAL A 110 -1.72 -22.58 17.09
C VAL A 110 -2.11 -21.33 16.31
N GLU A 111 -2.91 -21.53 15.25
CA GLU A 111 -3.40 -20.49 14.33
C GLU A 111 -2.29 -19.65 13.67
N GLY A 112 -1.03 -20.11 13.67
CA GLY A 112 0.07 -19.37 13.05
C GLY A 112 0.40 -18.07 13.77
N ALA A 113 0.29 -18.07 15.11
CA ALA A 113 0.54 -16.91 15.96
C ALA A 113 1.81 -16.14 15.57
N ILE A 114 1.72 -14.81 15.65
CA ILE A 114 2.79 -13.90 15.25
C ILE A 114 3.69 -13.64 16.45
N ARG A 115 4.99 -13.90 16.29
CA ARG A 115 6.02 -13.60 17.29
C ARG A 115 6.67 -12.26 16.98
N ARG A 116 6.81 -11.43 18.01
CA ARG A 116 7.50 -10.14 17.94
C ARG A 116 8.96 -10.33 18.34
N PHE A 117 9.85 -10.10 17.38
CA PHE A 117 11.29 -10.03 17.58
C PHE A 117 11.66 -8.57 17.79
N HIS A 118 12.51 -8.30 18.78
CA HIS A 118 13.00 -6.95 19.07
C HIS A 118 14.35 -7.03 19.81
N ASP A 119 14.92 -5.87 20.09
CA ASP A 119 16.21 -5.66 20.78
C ASP A 119 16.45 -6.55 22.02
N ILE A 120 15.45 -6.78 22.85
CA ILE A 120 15.53 -7.63 24.06
C ILE A 120 15.17 -9.09 23.75
N LYS A 121 14.30 -9.34 22.76
CA LYS A 121 13.79 -10.68 22.44
C LYS A 121 14.06 -11.02 20.98
N THR A 122 15.28 -11.50 20.72
CA THR A 122 15.75 -11.86 19.37
C THR A 122 15.55 -13.34 19.00
N LYS A 123 15.07 -14.16 19.94
CA LYS A 123 14.96 -15.61 19.78
C LYS A 123 13.59 -16.15 20.22
N TRP A 124 12.99 -16.95 19.36
CA TRP A 124 11.74 -17.67 19.60
C TRP A 124 11.85 -19.12 19.10
N GLY A 125 11.16 -20.06 19.73
CA GLY A 125 11.27 -21.47 19.39
C GLY A 125 10.50 -22.37 20.33
N PHE A 126 10.82 -23.65 20.32
CA PHE A 126 10.16 -24.65 21.14
C PHE A 126 11.17 -25.37 22.02
N ASP A 127 11.04 -25.19 23.33
CA ASP A 127 11.90 -25.82 24.33
C ASP A 127 11.76 -27.36 24.29
N LYS A 128 10.54 -27.85 24.03
CA LYS A 128 10.20 -29.27 23.87
C LYS A 128 9.78 -29.59 22.42
N PHE A 129 10.67 -29.31 21.47
CA PHE A 129 10.38 -29.48 20.04
C PHE A 129 10.12 -30.94 19.67
N LEU A 130 10.97 -31.88 20.08
CA LEU A 130 10.77 -33.32 19.79
C LEU A 130 11.33 -34.16 20.95
N PRO A 131 10.56 -35.08 21.55
CA PRO A 131 11.08 -35.98 22.58
C PRO A 131 12.23 -36.83 22.05
N LEU A 132 13.33 -36.96 22.81
CA LEU A 132 14.49 -37.76 22.40
C LEU A 132 14.12 -39.23 22.22
N ASP A 133 13.24 -39.76 23.07
CA ASP A 133 12.75 -41.14 22.97
C ASP A 133 11.99 -41.37 21.66
N SER A 134 11.30 -40.36 21.13
CA SER A 134 10.67 -40.45 19.81
C SER A 134 11.69 -40.27 18.68
N PHE A 135 12.65 -39.36 18.84
CA PHE A 135 13.68 -39.09 17.84
C PHE A 135 14.58 -40.30 17.57
N ASN A 136 14.95 -41.04 18.63
CA ASN A 136 15.87 -42.18 18.57
C ASN A 136 15.20 -43.48 18.09
N VAL A 137 13.87 -43.53 17.99
CA VAL A 137 13.16 -44.70 17.46
C VAL A 137 13.33 -44.74 15.94
N ILE A 138 14.05 -45.74 15.44
CA ILE A 138 14.37 -45.91 14.01
C ILE A 138 13.09 -45.85 13.15
N SER A 139 12.00 -46.47 13.57
CA SER A 139 10.74 -46.51 12.79
C SER A 139 10.04 -45.14 12.65
N ASN A 140 10.43 -44.12 13.44
CA ASN A 140 9.95 -42.75 13.28
C ASN A 140 10.70 -42.00 12.17
N GLY A 141 11.85 -42.50 11.72
CA GLY A 141 12.57 -41.99 10.54
C GLY A 141 13.30 -40.65 10.72
N TYR A 142 13.30 -40.08 11.93
CA TYR A 142 13.94 -38.78 12.19
C TYR A 142 15.47 -38.86 12.24
N LEU A 143 16.01 -39.95 12.79
CA LEU A 143 17.44 -40.25 12.83
C LEU A 143 17.70 -41.54 12.03
N VAL A 144 18.34 -41.41 10.86
CA VAL A 144 18.65 -42.54 9.96
C VAL A 144 20.12 -42.46 9.59
N ASN A 145 20.86 -43.56 9.77
CA ASN A 145 22.31 -43.61 9.55
C ASN A 145 23.06 -42.45 10.25
N ASP A 146 22.68 -42.20 11.51
CA ASP A 146 23.20 -41.10 12.34
C ASP A 146 23.09 -39.69 11.69
N CYS A 147 22.13 -39.54 10.78
CA CYS A 147 21.82 -38.28 10.10
C CYS A 147 20.38 -37.86 10.39
N CYS A 148 20.18 -36.57 10.57
CA CYS A 148 18.86 -35.97 10.73
C CYS A 148 18.78 -34.64 9.99
N VAL A 149 17.55 -34.21 9.69
CA VAL A 149 17.31 -32.96 8.96
C VAL A 149 16.21 -32.16 9.64
N PHE A 150 16.56 -30.95 10.06
CA PHE A 150 15.63 -29.96 10.57
C PHE A 150 15.36 -28.89 9.52
N GLY A 151 14.24 -28.19 9.62
CA GLY A 151 13.94 -27.09 8.71
C GLY A 151 13.09 -25.99 9.32
N VAL A 152 12.98 -24.89 8.57
CA VAL A 152 12.17 -23.74 8.97
C VAL A 152 11.51 -23.07 7.78
N GLU A 153 10.31 -22.55 8.03
CA GLU A 153 9.53 -21.71 7.15
C GLU A 153 9.15 -20.44 7.93
N ILE A 154 9.48 -19.26 7.41
CA ILE A 154 9.29 -17.98 8.08
C ILE A 154 8.39 -17.12 7.20
N PHE A 155 7.45 -16.41 7.81
CA PHE A 155 6.68 -15.37 7.16
C PHE A 155 6.81 -14.08 7.96
N VAL A 156 7.44 -13.06 7.36
CA VAL A 156 7.63 -11.75 7.97
C VAL A 156 6.40 -10.89 7.66
N HIS A 157 5.78 -10.35 8.71
CA HIS A 157 4.62 -9.48 8.63
C HIS A 157 5.08 -8.02 8.59
N GLU A 158 5.24 -7.47 7.38
CA GLU A 158 5.51 -6.05 7.18
C GLU A 158 4.33 -5.20 7.68
N ARG A 159 4.60 -4.22 8.54
CA ARG A 159 3.59 -3.27 9.05
C ARG A 159 3.57 -1.95 8.27
N SER A 160 3.77 -1.97 6.97
CA SER A 160 3.63 -0.78 6.11
C SER A 160 2.19 -0.64 5.62
N ALA A 161 1.26 -0.29 6.50
CA ALA A 161 -0.07 0.09 6.05
C ALA A 161 0.03 1.37 5.21
N LYS A 162 -0.27 1.27 3.92
CA LYS A 162 -0.46 2.46 3.07
C LYS A 162 -1.66 3.23 3.61
N ARG A 163 -1.47 4.53 3.88
CA ARG A 163 -2.53 5.43 4.31
C ARG A 163 -2.70 6.50 3.25
N GLU A 164 -3.94 6.90 3.03
CA GLU A 164 -4.33 7.99 2.15
C GLU A 164 -5.09 9.02 2.98
N CYS A 165 -4.80 10.31 2.80
CA CYS A 165 -5.49 11.40 3.45
C CYS A 165 -6.19 12.29 2.42
N LEU A 166 -7.52 12.18 2.34
CA LEU A 166 -8.37 13.09 1.57
C LEU A 166 -8.69 14.34 2.39
N THR A 167 -8.29 15.51 1.91
CA THR A 167 -8.62 16.81 2.52
C THR A 167 -9.56 17.60 1.63
N MET A 168 -10.69 18.06 2.17
CA MET A 168 -11.66 18.92 1.49
C MET A 168 -11.39 20.39 1.85
N ILE A 169 -11.03 21.20 0.86
CA ILE A 169 -10.70 22.61 1.02
C ILE A 169 -11.88 23.43 0.53
N LYS A 170 -12.52 24.17 1.43
CA LYS A 170 -13.54 25.17 1.09
C LYS A 170 -12.84 26.48 0.73
N GLU A 171 -13.28 27.13 -0.34
CA GLU A 171 -12.77 28.43 -0.80
C GLU A 171 -11.24 28.45 -0.96
N PRO A 172 -10.67 27.63 -1.86
CA PRO A 172 -9.23 27.58 -2.04
C PRO A 172 -8.62 28.93 -2.46
N PRO A 173 -7.33 29.17 -2.19
CA PRO A 173 -6.64 30.36 -2.68
C PRO A 173 -6.73 30.48 -4.21
N ASN A 174 -6.86 31.71 -4.72
CA ASN A 174 -6.96 32.02 -6.15
C ASN A 174 -8.14 31.33 -6.86
N ARG A 175 -9.23 31.03 -6.15
CA ARG A 175 -10.37 30.27 -6.66
C ARG A 175 -11.09 30.84 -7.89
N ILE A 176 -10.90 32.11 -8.22
CA ILE A 176 -11.54 32.76 -9.38
C ILE A 176 -10.52 32.84 -10.50
N MET A 177 -10.83 32.19 -11.62
CA MET A 177 -10.10 32.24 -12.87
C MET A 177 -10.89 33.15 -13.83
N THR A 178 -10.30 34.24 -14.32
CA THR A 178 -10.97 35.18 -15.23
C THR A 178 -10.23 35.26 -16.56
N TRP A 179 -10.89 34.83 -17.63
CA TRP A 179 -10.37 34.84 -18.98
C TRP A 179 -11.10 35.89 -19.83
N LYS A 180 -10.35 36.89 -20.31
CA LYS A 180 -10.82 37.87 -21.29
C LYS A 180 -10.45 37.42 -22.70
N ILE A 181 -11.43 37.39 -23.59
CA ILE A 181 -11.28 36.93 -24.97
C ILE A 181 -11.63 38.09 -25.88
N GLU A 182 -10.60 38.76 -26.40
CA GLU A 182 -10.74 39.85 -27.36
C GLU A 182 -10.93 39.32 -28.79
N ASN A 183 -11.54 40.14 -29.64
CA ASN A 183 -11.89 39.82 -31.02
C ASN A 183 -12.69 38.51 -31.10
N PHE A 184 -13.69 38.35 -30.22
CA PHE A 184 -14.44 37.10 -30.07
C PHE A 184 -15.17 36.70 -31.36
N SER A 185 -15.71 37.69 -32.09
CA SER A 185 -16.40 37.49 -33.36
C SER A 185 -15.53 36.82 -34.44
N GLN A 186 -14.21 36.95 -34.33
CA GLN A 186 -13.24 36.35 -35.28
C GLN A 186 -12.82 34.93 -34.89
N LYS A 187 -13.32 34.38 -33.77
CA LYS A 187 -12.95 33.04 -33.30
C LYS A 187 -13.69 31.97 -34.11
N ASP A 188 -12.95 31.28 -34.97
CA ASP A 188 -13.47 30.29 -35.92
C ASP A 188 -13.21 28.82 -35.52
N ARG A 189 -12.19 28.56 -34.69
CA ARG A 189 -11.88 27.22 -34.20
C ARG A 189 -13.01 26.63 -33.35
N VAL A 190 -13.06 25.30 -33.36
CA VAL A 190 -13.99 24.50 -32.56
C VAL A 190 -13.78 24.74 -31.06
N LEU A 191 -12.52 24.75 -30.61
CA LEU A 191 -12.13 24.85 -29.21
C LEU A 191 -11.04 25.89 -29.01
N TYR A 192 -11.18 26.69 -27.95
CA TYR A 192 -10.12 27.53 -27.41
C TYR A 192 -9.92 27.22 -25.93
N ALA A 193 -8.67 27.24 -25.49
CA ALA A 193 -8.28 27.06 -24.10
C ALA A 193 -7.63 28.34 -23.58
N SER A 194 -7.93 28.69 -22.33
CA SER A 194 -7.27 29.78 -21.62
C SER A 194 -5.80 29.46 -21.33
N GLN A 195 -5.09 30.44 -20.78
CA GLN A 195 -3.88 30.20 -20.02
C GLN A 195 -4.14 29.26 -18.84
N VAL A 196 -3.07 28.69 -18.28
CA VAL A 196 -3.13 27.86 -17.08
C VAL A 196 -3.31 28.74 -15.85
N TYR A 197 -4.27 28.39 -15.00
CA TYR A 197 -4.46 28.96 -13.68
C TYR A 197 -4.10 27.93 -12.62
N VAL A 198 -3.62 28.39 -11.46
CA VAL A 198 -3.31 27.55 -10.31
C VAL A 198 -4.29 27.86 -9.19
N VAL A 199 -5.08 26.87 -8.79
CA VAL A 199 -6.02 26.96 -7.66
C VAL A 199 -5.66 25.88 -6.65
N GLY A 200 -5.30 26.29 -5.43
CA GLY A 200 -4.60 25.43 -4.49
C GLY A 200 -3.26 24.97 -5.05
N GLU A 201 -3.08 23.66 -5.22
CA GLU A 201 -1.88 23.05 -5.83
C GLU A 201 -2.16 22.48 -7.23
N LEU A 202 -3.38 22.66 -7.76
CA LEU A 202 -3.82 22.08 -9.02
C LEU A 202 -3.90 23.12 -10.14
N LYS A 203 -3.58 22.69 -11.35
CA LYS A 203 -3.60 23.48 -12.58
C LYS A 203 -4.87 23.26 -13.38
N TRP A 204 -5.44 24.36 -13.83
CA TRP A 204 -6.73 24.41 -14.50
C TRP A 204 -6.69 25.27 -15.75
N LYS A 205 -7.56 24.95 -16.71
CA LYS A 205 -7.86 25.79 -17.87
C LYS A 205 -9.37 25.94 -18.01
N ILE A 206 -9.80 27.04 -18.59
CA ILE A 206 -11.16 27.21 -19.09
C ILE A 206 -11.14 26.87 -20.58
N LEU A 207 -12.03 25.97 -20.99
CA LEU A 207 -12.26 25.62 -22.37
C LEU A 207 -13.55 26.31 -22.85
N ILE A 208 -13.52 26.87 -24.05
CA ILE A 208 -14.71 27.43 -24.69
C ILE A 208 -14.89 26.85 -26.09
N TYR A 209 -16.14 26.52 -26.41
CA TYR A 209 -16.57 26.17 -27.75
C TYR A 209 -17.48 27.29 -28.26
N PRO A 210 -16.95 28.27 -29.02
CA PRO A 210 -17.71 29.46 -29.43
C PRO A 210 -18.92 29.17 -30.32
N ASN A 211 -18.95 27.98 -30.94
CA ASN A 211 -20.00 27.57 -31.88
C ASN A 211 -20.75 26.31 -31.41
N GLY A 212 -20.61 25.93 -30.14
CA GLY A 212 -21.21 24.74 -29.54
C GLY A 212 -20.29 23.53 -29.49
N PHE A 213 -20.62 22.62 -28.57
CA PHE A 213 -19.92 21.36 -28.34
C PHE A 213 -20.68 20.20 -29.02
N TYR A 214 -20.02 19.48 -29.94
CA TYR A 214 -20.59 18.42 -30.78
C TYR A 214 -21.72 18.85 -31.75
N ASN A 215 -22.23 17.91 -32.55
CA ASN A 215 -23.27 18.10 -33.59
C ASN A 215 -24.67 18.40 -33.03
N GLU A 216 -24.79 18.80 -31.77
CA GLU A 216 -26.08 19.16 -31.16
C GLU A 216 -26.32 20.67 -31.29
N ALA A 217 -27.38 21.04 -32.01
CA ALA A 217 -27.88 22.40 -32.06
C ALA A 217 -28.67 22.73 -30.77
N PRO A 218 -28.71 24.01 -30.34
CA PRO A 218 -28.29 25.21 -31.06
C PRO A 218 -26.84 25.62 -30.76
N LYS A 219 -26.35 26.56 -31.58
CA LYS A 219 -25.02 27.22 -31.57
C LYS A 219 -24.71 27.98 -30.26
N ALA A 220 -24.98 27.41 -29.09
CA ALA A 220 -24.72 28.03 -27.80
C ALA A 220 -23.22 28.04 -27.50
N ILE A 221 -22.80 28.98 -26.66
CA ILE A 221 -21.44 29.03 -26.15
C ILE A 221 -21.32 27.97 -25.06
N SER A 222 -20.45 26.99 -25.29
CA SER A 222 -20.15 25.97 -24.30
C SER A 222 -18.91 26.34 -23.52
N VAL A 223 -18.92 26.12 -22.21
CA VAL A 223 -17.77 26.39 -21.32
C VAL A 223 -17.52 25.17 -20.45
N PHE A 224 -16.26 24.76 -20.36
CA PHE A 224 -15.81 23.66 -19.53
C PHE A 224 -14.62 24.07 -18.68
N LEU A 225 -14.52 23.47 -17.49
CA LEU A 225 -13.33 23.50 -16.67
C LEU A 225 -12.51 22.25 -17.01
N ASP A 226 -11.24 22.43 -17.36
CA ASP A 226 -10.30 21.36 -17.68
C ASP A 226 -9.18 21.31 -16.66
N SER A 227 -8.86 20.12 -16.18
CA SER A 227 -7.76 19.88 -15.28
C SER A 227 -6.51 19.43 -16.01
N VAL A 228 -5.43 20.18 -15.82
CA VAL A 228 -4.13 19.91 -16.44
C VAL A 228 -3.34 18.82 -15.71
N ASP A 229 -3.57 18.66 -14.40
CA ASP A 229 -2.80 17.72 -13.57
C ASP A 229 -3.43 16.31 -13.50
N CYS A 230 -4.63 16.10 -14.06
CA CYS A 230 -5.29 14.79 -14.19
C CYS A 230 -4.67 13.93 -15.32
N VAL A 231 -3.36 13.69 -15.27
CA VAL A 231 -2.64 12.92 -16.32
C VAL A 231 -2.37 11.47 -15.89
N ALA A 232 -2.21 11.22 -14.59
CA ALA A 232 -1.96 9.89 -14.05
C ALA A 232 -3.26 9.21 -13.58
N PRO A 233 -3.42 7.87 -13.78
CA PRO A 233 -4.66 7.15 -13.46
C PRO A 233 -5.11 7.26 -12.00
N ASP A 234 -4.15 7.38 -11.09
CA ASP A 234 -4.39 7.41 -9.65
C ASP A 234 -4.73 8.81 -9.12
N TYR A 235 -4.66 9.85 -9.96
CA TYR A 235 -5.00 11.22 -9.60
C TYR A 235 -6.48 11.50 -9.85
N LYS A 236 -7.24 11.55 -8.77
CA LYS A 236 -8.66 11.89 -8.78
C LYS A 236 -8.95 12.96 -7.73
N PHE A 237 -9.64 14.03 -8.11
CA PHE A 237 -10.07 15.05 -7.17
C PHE A 237 -11.47 15.54 -7.44
N PHE A 238 -12.18 15.79 -6.34
CA PHE A 238 -13.49 16.39 -6.34
C PHE A 238 -13.37 17.90 -6.44
N VAL A 239 -14.19 18.51 -7.28
CA VAL A 239 -14.35 19.96 -7.34
C VAL A 239 -15.82 20.32 -7.44
N ASP A 240 -16.21 21.29 -6.63
CA ASP A 240 -17.48 22.02 -6.72
C ASP A 240 -17.16 23.40 -7.30
N PHE A 241 -17.63 23.68 -8.49
CA PHE A 241 -17.25 24.88 -9.24
C PHE A 241 -18.45 25.50 -9.96
N LYS A 242 -18.29 26.77 -10.30
CA LYS A 242 -19.24 27.56 -11.08
C LYS A 242 -18.55 28.10 -12.33
N LEU A 243 -19.19 27.97 -13.47
CA LEU A 243 -18.76 28.58 -14.73
C LEU A 243 -19.68 29.75 -15.06
N ARG A 244 -19.11 30.83 -15.59
CA ARG A 244 -19.81 32.09 -15.83
C ARG A 244 -19.34 32.76 -17.10
N ILE A 245 -20.28 33.30 -17.87
CA ILE A 245 -20.03 34.35 -18.86
C ILE A 245 -20.59 35.66 -18.30
N ARG A 246 -19.74 36.68 -18.18
CA ARG A 246 -20.12 37.94 -17.55
C ARG A 246 -20.96 38.80 -18.50
N ASP A 247 -22.15 39.18 -18.05
CA ASP A 247 -22.74 40.45 -18.44
C ASP A 247 -21.89 41.59 -17.86
N GLN A 248 -21.37 42.43 -18.75
CA GLN A 248 -20.44 43.52 -18.47
C GLN A 248 -21.16 44.86 -18.21
N ILE A 249 -22.49 44.92 -18.36
CA ILE A 249 -23.31 46.13 -18.24
C ILE A 249 -24.29 46.02 -17.07
N ASN A 250 -25.18 45.03 -17.07
CA ASN A 250 -26.28 44.95 -16.08
C ASN A 250 -25.95 44.04 -14.89
N ASN A 251 -24.79 43.36 -14.93
CA ASN A 251 -24.35 42.41 -13.92
C ASN A 251 -25.29 41.18 -13.80
N GLU A 252 -26.07 40.88 -14.84
CA GLU A 252 -26.91 39.68 -14.97
C GLU A 252 -26.14 38.58 -15.71
N HIS A 253 -25.19 37.95 -15.03
CA HIS A 253 -24.32 36.95 -15.66
C HIS A 253 -25.05 35.66 -16.04
N ALA A 254 -24.58 35.00 -17.10
CA ALA A 254 -24.97 33.63 -17.42
C ALA A 254 -24.03 32.68 -16.65
N GLU A 255 -24.55 31.96 -15.66
CA GLU A 255 -23.74 31.11 -14.79
C GLU A 255 -24.44 29.82 -14.37
N GLU A 256 -23.65 28.75 -14.27
CA GLU A 256 -24.11 27.44 -13.80
C GLU A 256 -23.06 26.80 -12.89
N ARG A 257 -23.53 25.92 -11.99
CA ARG A 257 -22.70 25.26 -10.97
C ARG A 257 -22.71 23.75 -11.15
N ALA A 258 -21.54 23.13 -11.09
CA ALA A 258 -21.36 21.70 -11.21
C ALA A 258 -20.47 21.16 -10.07
N LYS A 259 -20.64 19.86 -9.80
CA LYS A 259 -19.78 19.09 -8.91
C LYS A 259 -19.26 17.91 -9.70
N HIS A 260 -17.95 17.73 -9.74
CA HIS A 260 -17.35 16.69 -10.55
C HIS A 260 -16.12 16.08 -9.90
N TRP A 261 -15.89 14.81 -10.21
CA TRP A 261 -14.66 14.10 -9.88
C TRP A 261 -13.78 14.03 -11.11
N PHE A 262 -12.83 14.94 -11.19
CA PHE A 262 -11.84 14.98 -12.26
C PHE A 262 -10.90 13.78 -12.13
N SER A 263 -10.58 13.16 -13.26
CA SER A 263 -9.70 11.98 -13.36
C SER A 263 -9.04 11.93 -14.74
N ALA A 264 -8.05 11.06 -14.93
CA ALA A 264 -7.42 10.88 -16.24
C ALA A 264 -8.40 10.43 -17.35
N SER A 265 -9.51 9.76 -17.01
CA SER A 265 -10.55 9.37 -17.96
C SER A 265 -11.63 10.43 -18.20
N CYS A 266 -11.68 11.47 -17.36
CA CYS A 266 -12.64 12.57 -17.45
C CYS A 266 -12.00 13.80 -16.81
N ASN A 267 -11.15 14.47 -17.58
CA ASN A 267 -10.33 15.60 -17.12
C ASN A 267 -11.01 16.95 -17.34
N ASP A 268 -12.13 16.99 -18.06
CA ASP A 268 -12.96 18.18 -18.21
C ASP A 268 -14.41 17.93 -17.77
N TRP A 269 -15.06 19.01 -17.34
CA TRP A 269 -16.49 19.02 -17.05
C TRP A 269 -17.07 20.43 -17.14
N GLY A 270 -18.32 20.55 -17.58
CA GLY A 270 -18.91 21.85 -17.86
C GLY A 270 -20.28 21.77 -18.51
N PHE A 271 -20.62 22.83 -19.25
CA PHE A 271 -21.96 23.05 -19.79
C PHE A 271 -21.88 23.26 -21.29
N SER A 272 -22.56 22.39 -22.04
CA SER A 272 -22.65 22.48 -23.50
C SER A 272 -23.47 23.68 -23.98
N GLN A 273 -24.33 24.25 -23.13
CA GLN A 273 -25.23 25.36 -23.48
C GLN A 273 -25.27 26.45 -22.39
N LEU A 274 -24.11 27.03 -22.03
CA LEU A 274 -24.06 28.02 -20.95
C LEU A 274 -24.67 29.38 -21.35
N LEU A 275 -24.53 29.79 -22.61
CA LEU A 275 -25.11 31.03 -23.13
C LEU A 275 -25.61 30.83 -24.56
N SER A 276 -26.85 31.22 -24.85
CA SER A 276 -27.37 31.15 -26.21
C SER A 276 -26.69 32.18 -27.11
N ARG A 277 -26.51 31.86 -28.40
CA ARG A 277 -25.94 32.82 -29.36
C ARG A 277 -26.80 34.08 -29.51
N LYS A 278 -28.11 33.92 -29.43
CA LYS A 278 -29.06 35.04 -29.49
C LYS A 278 -28.80 36.02 -28.35
N ASP A 279 -28.59 35.53 -27.13
CA ASP A 279 -28.32 36.39 -25.98
C ASP A 279 -26.91 37.00 -26.05
N LEU A 280 -25.93 36.28 -26.59
CA LEU A 280 -24.60 36.82 -26.83
C LEU A 280 -24.61 37.99 -27.83
N GLU A 281 -25.38 37.87 -28.91
CA GLU A 281 -25.49 38.87 -29.99
C GLU A 281 -26.42 40.05 -29.62
N ASP A 282 -27.23 39.92 -28.57
CA ASP A 282 -28.06 41.00 -28.05
C ASP A 282 -27.21 41.97 -27.22
N ALA A 283 -26.84 43.10 -27.83
CA ALA A 283 -26.04 44.13 -27.18
C ALA A 283 -26.65 44.67 -25.87
N SER A 284 -27.98 44.59 -25.68
CA SER A 284 -28.63 45.03 -24.44
C SER A 284 -28.33 44.11 -23.24
N LYS A 285 -27.95 42.85 -23.52
CA LYS A 285 -27.59 41.84 -22.52
C LYS A 285 -26.14 41.98 -22.03
N GLY A 286 -25.30 42.75 -22.70
CA GLY A 286 -23.96 43.11 -22.22
C GLY A 286 -22.93 41.97 -22.14
N PHE A 287 -23.19 40.80 -22.73
CA PHE A 287 -22.24 39.68 -22.70
C PHE A 287 -21.01 39.91 -23.59
N LEU A 288 -21.21 40.53 -24.75
CA LEU A 288 -20.15 40.89 -25.70
C LEU A 288 -20.06 42.42 -25.82
N VAL A 289 -19.00 43.00 -25.23
CA VAL A 289 -18.76 44.45 -25.24
C VAL A 289 -17.42 44.71 -25.91
N GLU A 290 -17.38 45.61 -26.89
CA GLU A 290 -16.17 45.90 -27.68
C GLU A 290 -15.51 44.62 -28.25
N ASP A 291 -16.35 43.71 -28.76
CA ASP A 291 -15.97 42.38 -29.25
C ASP A 291 -15.13 41.55 -28.24
N THR A 292 -15.34 41.79 -26.96
CA THR A 292 -14.65 41.12 -25.85
C THR A 292 -15.64 40.33 -25.01
N LEU A 293 -15.37 39.03 -24.86
CA LEU A 293 -16.11 38.14 -23.98
C LEU A 293 -15.30 37.88 -22.70
N ILE A 294 -15.94 37.91 -21.52
CA ILE A 294 -15.29 37.59 -20.25
C ILE A 294 -15.91 36.33 -19.66
N VAL A 295 -15.08 35.31 -19.46
CA VAL A 295 -15.46 34.01 -18.90
C VAL A 295 -14.76 33.81 -17.56
N GLU A 296 -15.50 33.35 -16.57
CA GLU A 296 -14.97 33.04 -15.24
C GLU A 296 -15.24 31.58 -14.86
N ALA A 297 -14.28 30.98 -14.15
CA ALA A 297 -14.48 29.76 -13.39
C ALA A 297 -14.19 30.05 -11.91
N GLU A 298 -15.13 29.71 -11.03
CA GLU A 298 -14.98 29.87 -9.58
C GLU A 298 -15.00 28.49 -8.91
N ILE A 299 -13.93 28.12 -8.21
CA ILE A 299 -13.84 26.87 -7.45
C ILE A 299 -14.28 27.10 -6.00
N MET A 300 -15.37 26.45 -5.58
CA MET A 300 -15.95 26.64 -4.25
C MET A 300 -15.42 25.65 -3.24
N VAL A 301 -15.22 24.42 -3.67
CA VAL A 301 -14.65 23.34 -2.87
C VAL A 301 -13.75 22.52 -3.77
N MET A 302 -12.59 22.10 -3.28
CA MET A 302 -11.73 21.14 -3.96
C MET A 302 -11.16 20.12 -2.99
N SER A 303 -10.88 18.90 -3.46
CA SER A 303 -10.16 17.90 -2.67
C SER A 303 -8.68 17.85 -3.01
N THR A 304 -7.86 17.47 -2.03
CA THR A 304 -6.45 17.09 -2.24
C THR A 304 -6.19 15.75 -1.55
N ILE A 305 -5.29 14.94 -2.11
CA ILE A 305 -4.90 13.63 -1.59
C ILE A 305 -3.40 13.69 -1.23
N LYS A 306 -3.04 13.22 -0.04
CA LYS A 306 -1.66 13.10 0.45
C LYS A 306 -1.37 11.71 1.02
#